data_AF-A0A9J6DY51-F1
#
_entry.id   AF-A0A9J6DY51-F1
#
_cell.length_a   1.000
_cell.length_b   1.000
_cell.length_c   1.000
_cell.angle_alpha   90.00
_cell.angle_beta   90.00
_cell.angle_gamma   90.00
#
_symmetry.space_group_name_H-M   'P 1'
#
loop_
_entity.id
_entity.type
_entity.pdbx_description
1 polymer ?
#
loop_
_entity_poly.entity_id
_entity_poly.type
_entity_poly.pdbx_seq_one_letter_code
_entity_poly.pdbx_strand_id
1 'polypeptide(L)'
;MTLHFQRVSDVRQFGRAGVVCRSSEPSCVSDILKCKTSSSLTPETHSARQTGAHVGPANASQLRKVAAASRLPRLATSHFRVVVRPAGGLDVRTCSQLMVTQAILMAARLPPAVAEEDIVCANTMQNIFVISTPSESNANAYCKVQEIFLADEKHSISAYITPPGNTCRGVVRGINTDLAKPALQSLFVTPRNPMVLGVRCIKETPTMIVLFNGMKVPNYVHCRPNMLRCTLYKRQIDS
;
A
#
# COMPACT_ATOMS: atom_id res chain seq x y z
N MET A 1 -6.31 -46.71 -38.78
CA MET A 1 -5.74 -47.63 -37.77
C MET A 1 -4.35 -47.09 -37.43
N THR A 2 -4.01 -46.60 -36.24
CA THR A 2 -4.64 -46.60 -34.92
C THR A 2 -3.94 -45.49 -34.12
N LEU A 3 -4.68 -44.48 -33.64
CA LEU A 3 -4.15 -43.45 -32.72
C LEU A 3 -4.13 -44.04 -31.32
N HIS A 4 -2.93 -44.24 -30.75
CA HIS A 4 -2.77 -44.57 -29.34
C HIS A 4 -2.96 -43.28 -28.52
N PHE A 5 -4.16 -43.11 -27.97
CA PHE A 5 -4.43 -42.12 -26.91
C PHE A 5 -3.83 -42.62 -25.59
N GLN A 6 -2.82 -41.93 -25.07
CA GLN A 6 -2.54 -41.97 -23.63
C GLN A 6 -3.47 -40.96 -22.93
N ARG A 7 -4.39 -41.49 -22.12
CA ARG A 7 -5.20 -40.70 -21.17
C ARG A 7 -4.27 -40.11 -20.12
N VAL A 8 -4.25 -38.79 -20.01
CA VAL A 8 -3.88 -38.09 -18.77
C VAL A 8 -5.18 -37.59 -18.16
N SER A 9 -5.62 -38.30 -17.14
CA SER A 9 -6.70 -37.93 -16.23
C SER A 9 -6.11 -37.13 -15.08
N ASP A 10 -6.24 -35.80 -15.11
CA ASP A 10 -6.43 -34.99 -13.90
C ASP A 10 -6.79 -33.55 -14.28
N VAL A 11 -8.11 -33.28 -14.39
CA VAL A 11 -8.63 -31.90 -14.43
C VAL A 11 -8.93 -31.52 -12.99
N ARG A 12 -8.00 -30.82 -12.33
CA ARG A 12 -8.31 -30.15 -11.07
C ARG A 12 -8.85 -28.76 -11.35
N GLN A 13 -10.15 -28.63 -11.16
CA GLN A 13 -10.91 -27.39 -11.26
C GLN A 13 -10.48 -26.47 -10.10
N PHE A 14 -9.68 -25.44 -10.38
CA PHE A 14 -9.50 -24.31 -9.48
C PHE A 14 -10.34 -23.14 -9.97
N GLY A 15 -11.20 -22.63 -9.08
CA GLY A 15 -12.22 -21.65 -9.40
C GLY A 15 -11.69 -20.28 -9.85
N ARG A 16 -12.45 -19.73 -10.80
CA ARG A 16 -12.60 -18.35 -11.30
C ARG A 16 -11.34 -17.57 -11.71
N ALA A 17 -11.18 -17.61 -13.04
CA ALA A 17 -10.48 -16.70 -13.95
C ALA A 17 -9.05 -17.11 -14.33
N GLY A 18 -8.97 -17.96 -15.35
CA GLY A 18 -7.75 -18.25 -16.11
C GLY A 18 -7.77 -19.68 -16.65
N VAL A 19 -8.03 -19.83 -17.95
CA VAL A 19 -7.70 -21.07 -18.66
C VAL A 19 -6.24 -20.95 -19.08
N VAL A 20 -5.37 -21.82 -18.59
CA VAL A 20 -3.99 -21.90 -19.07
C VAL A 20 -3.94 -22.93 -20.19
N CYS A 21 -3.92 -22.48 -21.44
CA CYS A 21 -3.56 -23.32 -22.56
C CYS A 21 -2.03 -23.44 -22.60
N ARG A 22 -1.48 -24.64 -22.38
CA ARG A 22 -0.11 -24.97 -22.77
C ARG A 22 -0.16 -25.72 -24.09
N SER A 23 -0.15 -24.97 -25.19
CA SER A 23 0.17 -25.47 -26.52
C SER A 23 1.26 -24.59 -27.12
N SER A 24 2.23 -25.20 -27.79
CA SER A 24 3.39 -24.53 -28.39
C SER A 24 3.19 -24.17 -29.87
N GLU A 25 1.95 -23.93 -30.30
CA GLU A 25 1.65 -23.50 -31.68
C GLU A 25 0.83 -22.19 -31.74
N PRO A 26 1.09 -21.28 -32.71
CA PRO A 26 0.67 -19.87 -32.63
C PRO A 26 -0.74 -19.57 -33.17
N SER A 27 -1.59 -20.55 -33.49
CA SER A 27 -2.85 -20.31 -34.22
C SER A 27 -4.11 -20.13 -33.36
N CYS A 28 -4.02 -20.15 -32.02
CA CYS A 28 -5.19 -20.16 -31.12
C CYS A 28 -5.63 -18.82 -30.51
N VAL A 29 -5.14 -17.66 -30.98
CA VAL A 29 -5.42 -16.36 -30.32
C VAL A 29 -6.57 -15.56 -30.95
N SER A 30 -7.24 -16.07 -31.99
CA SER A 30 -8.16 -15.25 -32.81
C SER A 30 -9.62 -15.17 -32.35
N ASP A 31 -10.08 -15.92 -31.33
CA ASP A 31 -11.53 -16.10 -31.11
C ASP A 31 -12.09 -15.65 -29.73
N ILE A 32 -11.38 -14.82 -28.97
CA ILE A 32 -11.89 -14.34 -27.65
C ILE A 32 -12.54 -12.94 -27.72
N LEU A 33 -12.49 -12.25 -28.86
CA LEU A 33 -13.11 -10.93 -29.06
C LEU A 33 -14.39 -11.03 -29.91
N LYS A 34 -15.45 -11.64 -29.37
CA LYS A 34 -16.83 -11.49 -29.88
C LYS A 34 -17.85 -12.04 -28.87
N CYS A 35 -18.49 -11.14 -28.13
CA CYS A 35 -19.88 -11.17 -27.62
C CYS A 35 -19.98 -10.27 -26.39
N LYS A 36 -21.06 -9.55 -26.10
CA LYS A 36 -22.15 -8.90 -26.85
C LYS A 36 -22.95 -8.15 -25.75
N THR A 37 -23.57 -7.06 -26.17
CA THR A 37 -24.41 -6.12 -25.41
C THR A 37 -25.79 -6.69 -25.01
N SER A 38 -26.49 -5.93 -24.15
CA SER A 38 -27.90 -6.01 -23.68
C SER A 38 -28.15 -6.93 -22.47
N SER A 39 -28.95 -6.59 -21.45
CA SER A 39 -30.25 -5.91 -21.45
C SER A 39 -30.63 -5.32 -20.07
N SER A 40 -31.55 -4.36 -20.11
CA SER A 40 -32.23 -3.63 -19.03
C SER A 40 -33.34 -4.42 -18.32
N LEU A 41 -33.70 -4.02 -17.09
CA LEU A 41 -35.09 -3.81 -16.60
C LEU A 41 -35.11 -3.37 -15.11
N THR A 42 -35.86 -2.31 -14.82
CA THR A 42 -36.30 -1.84 -13.48
C THR A 42 -37.63 -2.51 -13.09
N PRO A 43 -38.09 -2.43 -11.81
CA PRO A 43 -39.04 -1.37 -11.44
C PRO A 43 -38.93 -0.79 -10.00
N GLU A 44 -39.53 0.40 -9.88
CA GLU A 44 -40.05 1.24 -8.78
C GLU A 44 -40.75 0.50 -7.60
N THR A 45 -41.09 1.02 -6.42
CA THR A 45 -40.88 2.22 -5.57
C THR A 45 -41.61 1.89 -4.23
N HIS A 46 -41.17 2.34 -3.04
CA HIS A 46 -42.03 2.92 -1.98
C HIS A 46 -41.25 3.34 -0.72
N SER A 47 -41.73 4.45 -0.19
CA SER A 47 -41.22 5.31 0.90
C SER A 47 -41.32 4.71 2.31
N ALA A 48 -40.29 4.93 3.14
CA ALA A 48 -40.48 5.21 4.57
C ALA A 48 -39.24 5.90 5.15
N ARG A 49 -39.48 7.11 5.65
CA ARG A 49 -38.58 7.99 6.41
C ARG A 49 -38.43 7.44 7.82
N GLN A 50 -37.22 7.12 8.28
CA GLN A 50 -36.90 7.04 9.71
C GLN A 50 -35.42 7.35 9.96
N THR A 51 -35.23 8.48 10.64
CA THR A 51 -34.01 8.99 11.23
C THR A 51 -33.61 8.14 12.43
N GLY A 52 -32.38 7.62 12.43
CA GLY A 52 -31.77 6.95 13.57
C GLY A 52 -30.40 6.43 13.17
N ALA A 53 -29.35 7.21 13.44
CA ALA A 53 -27.96 6.84 13.16
C ALA A 53 -27.48 5.73 14.10
N HIS A 54 -27.95 4.50 13.87
CA HIS A 54 -27.33 3.29 14.37
C HIS A 54 -26.22 2.88 13.40
N VAL A 55 -24.97 2.92 13.85
CA VAL A 55 -23.83 2.31 13.13
C VAL A 55 -24.05 0.80 13.13
N GLY A 56 -24.70 0.28 12.09
CA GLY A 56 -25.03 -1.12 11.95
C GLY A 56 -23.83 -2.04 11.66
N PRO A 57 -23.95 -3.36 11.93
CA PRO A 57 -22.90 -4.35 11.70
C PRO A 57 -22.49 -4.52 10.23
N ALA A 58 -23.31 -4.06 9.29
CA ALA A 58 -23.03 -4.07 7.86
C ALA A 58 -21.77 -3.26 7.50
N ASN A 59 -21.59 -2.07 8.07
CA ASN A 59 -20.45 -1.19 7.80
C ASN A 59 -19.15 -1.80 8.33
N ALA A 60 -19.17 -2.43 9.50
CA ALA A 60 -18.00 -3.12 10.06
C ALA A 60 -17.57 -4.31 9.19
N SER A 61 -18.52 -5.05 8.61
CA SER A 61 -18.21 -6.17 7.71
C SER A 61 -17.60 -5.72 6.38
N GLN A 62 -18.08 -4.61 5.81
CA GLN A 62 -17.53 -4.00 4.60
C GLN A 62 -16.14 -3.43 4.86
N LEU A 63 -15.94 -2.71 5.97
CA LEU A 63 -14.62 -2.22 6.38
C LEU A 63 -13.60 -3.36 6.57
N ARG A 64 -14.02 -4.50 7.14
CA ARG A 64 -13.16 -5.69 7.26
C ARG A 64 -12.81 -6.28 5.90
N LYS A 65 -13.75 -6.34 4.96
CA LYS A 65 -13.51 -6.83 3.58
C LYS A 65 -12.55 -5.92 2.84
N VAL A 66 -12.75 -4.61 2.89
CA VAL A 66 -11.85 -3.60 2.31
C VAL A 66 -10.46 -3.71 2.94
N ALA A 67 -10.37 -3.79 4.27
CA ALA A 67 -9.11 -3.95 4.99
C ALA A 67 -8.43 -5.31 4.78
N ALA A 68 -9.15 -6.33 4.33
CA ALA A 68 -8.60 -7.63 3.96
C ALA A 68 -8.09 -7.61 2.51
N ALA A 69 -8.86 -7.03 1.59
CA ALA A 69 -8.51 -6.88 0.19
C ALA A 69 -7.37 -5.88 -0.05
N SER A 70 -7.13 -4.95 0.89
CA SER A 70 -5.99 -4.04 0.86
C SER A 70 -4.69 -4.63 1.45
N ARG A 71 -4.67 -5.92 1.83
CA ARG A 71 -3.51 -6.52 2.50
C ARG A 71 -2.48 -6.97 1.46
N LEU A 72 -1.26 -6.49 1.65
CA LEU A 72 -0.10 -7.04 0.98
C LEU A 72 0.20 -8.45 1.51
N PRO A 73 0.94 -9.27 0.75
CA PRO A 73 1.55 -10.49 1.27
C PRO A 73 2.30 -10.24 2.58
N ARG A 74 2.53 -11.30 3.37
CA ARG A 74 3.37 -11.18 4.57
C ARG A 74 4.82 -10.95 4.15
N LEU A 75 5.22 -9.68 4.18
CA LEU A 75 6.60 -9.24 3.93
C LEU A 75 7.41 -9.33 5.22
N ALA A 76 8.70 -9.59 5.10
CA ALA A 76 9.63 -9.64 6.23
C ALA A 76 9.55 -8.35 7.07
N THR A 77 9.58 -8.50 8.40
CA THR A 77 9.46 -7.37 9.33
C THR A 77 10.74 -6.56 9.47
N SER A 78 11.89 -7.18 9.19
CA SER A 78 13.22 -6.56 9.19
C SER A 78 13.53 -5.75 7.93
N HIS A 79 12.78 -5.95 6.84
CA HIS A 79 13.04 -5.25 5.58
C HIS A 79 12.61 -3.78 5.67
N PHE A 80 13.36 -2.93 4.98
CA PHE A 80 12.92 -1.60 4.63
C PHE A 80 11.77 -1.69 3.64
N ARG A 81 10.77 -0.84 3.82
CA ARG A 81 9.56 -0.83 3.01
C ARG A 81 9.43 0.49 2.31
N VAL A 82 9.57 0.50 0.99
CA VAL A 82 9.36 1.67 0.14
C VAL A 82 7.97 1.59 -0.47
N VAL A 83 7.16 2.63 -0.27
CA VAL A 83 5.88 2.77 -0.96
C VAL A 83 6.13 3.62 -2.20
N VAL A 84 5.75 3.08 -3.36
CA VAL A 84 5.75 3.76 -4.64
C VAL A 84 4.31 4.02 -5.04
N ARG A 85 3.97 5.29 -5.23
CA ARG A 85 2.65 5.75 -5.66
C ARG A 85 2.77 6.41 -7.03
N PRO A 86 2.16 5.84 -8.07
CA PRO A 86 2.05 6.49 -9.35
C PRO A 86 1.23 7.79 -9.29
N ALA A 87 1.62 8.77 -10.13
CA ALA A 87 0.88 10.00 -10.37
C ALA A 87 0.27 9.98 -11.79
N GLY A 88 -0.49 11.01 -12.15
CA GLY A 88 -0.96 11.22 -13.52
C GLY A 88 -1.95 10.18 -14.07
N GLY A 89 -2.58 9.36 -13.21
CA GLY A 89 -3.64 8.43 -13.61
C GLY A 89 -3.19 7.01 -13.97
N LEU A 90 -1.92 6.65 -13.77
CA LEU A 90 -1.46 5.26 -13.94
C LEU A 90 -2.20 4.34 -12.95
N ASP A 91 -2.95 3.37 -13.49
CA ASP A 91 -3.73 2.39 -12.72
C ASP A 91 -2.97 1.07 -12.59
N VAL A 92 -2.61 0.73 -11.36
CA VAL A 92 -1.89 -0.50 -10.99
C VAL A 92 -2.67 -1.76 -11.38
N ARG A 93 -3.99 -1.68 -11.55
CA ARG A 93 -4.83 -2.83 -11.98
C ARG A 93 -4.64 -3.19 -13.44
N THR A 94 -4.31 -2.21 -14.28
CA THR A 94 -4.18 -2.40 -15.73
C THR A 94 -2.75 -2.66 -16.17
N CYS A 95 -1.78 -2.42 -15.30
CA CYS A 95 -0.37 -2.59 -15.61
C CYS A 95 0.16 -3.98 -15.25
N SER A 96 1.04 -4.53 -16.09
CA SER A 96 1.81 -5.72 -15.73
C SER A 96 2.76 -5.39 -14.58
N GLN A 97 2.61 -6.08 -13.46
CA GLN A 97 3.49 -5.92 -12.30
C GLN A 97 4.96 -6.14 -12.66
N LEU A 98 5.25 -7.10 -13.55
CA LEU A 98 6.61 -7.39 -14.00
C LEU A 98 7.22 -6.21 -14.77
N MET A 99 6.43 -5.58 -15.65
CA MET A 99 6.87 -4.39 -16.41
C MET A 99 7.16 -3.22 -15.47
N VAL A 100 6.29 -2.99 -14.49
CA VAL A 100 6.49 -1.90 -13.52
C VAL A 100 7.69 -2.17 -12.62
N THR A 101 7.86 -3.40 -12.13
CA THR A 101 9.05 -3.78 -11.36
C THR A 101 10.33 -3.51 -12.16
N GLN A 102 10.38 -3.93 -13.42
CA GLN A 102 11.54 -3.70 -14.27
C GLN A 102 11.81 -2.20 -14.48
N ALA A 103 10.76 -1.42 -14.76
CA ALA A 103 10.86 0.02 -14.93
C ALA A 103 11.37 0.73 -13.66
N ILE A 104 10.90 0.31 -12.48
CA ILE A 104 11.37 0.82 -11.18
C ILE A 104 12.84 0.46 -10.97
N LEU A 105 13.26 -0.79 -11.21
CA LEU A 105 14.65 -1.23 -11.07
C LEU A 105 15.59 -0.44 -11.99
N MET A 106 15.20 -0.28 -13.25
CA MET A 106 15.95 0.52 -14.22
C MET A 106 16.06 1.99 -13.79
N ALA A 107 14.96 2.59 -13.34
CA ALA A 107 14.94 3.97 -12.89
C ALA A 107 15.75 4.18 -11.59
N ALA A 108 15.76 3.18 -10.70
CA ALA A 108 16.60 3.14 -9.50
C ALA A 108 18.08 2.86 -9.79
N ARG A 109 18.41 2.48 -11.04
CA ARG A 109 19.76 2.07 -11.48
C ARG A 109 20.31 0.90 -10.67
N LEU A 110 19.43 -0.04 -10.30
CA LEU A 110 19.80 -1.24 -9.57
C LEU A 110 19.93 -2.42 -10.55
N PRO A 111 21.11 -3.06 -10.66
CA PRO A 111 21.25 -4.26 -11.46
C PRO A 111 20.51 -5.44 -10.80
N PRO A 112 20.02 -6.43 -11.58
CA PRO A 112 19.22 -7.53 -11.05
C PRO A 112 19.87 -8.29 -9.89
N ALA A 113 21.18 -8.50 -9.95
CA ALA A 113 21.93 -9.18 -8.88
C ALA A 113 21.90 -8.44 -7.53
N VAL A 114 21.76 -7.12 -7.52
CA VAL A 114 21.69 -6.31 -6.30
C VAL A 114 20.27 -6.28 -5.72
N ALA A 115 19.25 -6.57 -6.55
CA ALA A 115 17.84 -6.56 -6.18
C ALA A 115 17.25 -7.97 -6.04
N GLU A 116 18.07 -9.01 -6.01
CA GLU A 116 17.62 -10.41 -6.01
C GLU A 116 16.69 -10.75 -4.82
N GLU A 117 17.00 -10.19 -3.64
CA GLU A 117 16.20 -10.37 -2.42
C GLU A 117 15.06 -9.35 -2.27
N ASP A 118 14.92 -8.42 -3.22
CA ASP A 118 13.90 -7.37 -3.17
C ASP A 118 12.56 -7.90 -3.66
N ILE A 119 11.51 -7.66 -2.89
CA ILE A 119 10.15 -8.10 -3.21
C ILE A 119 9.30 -6.88 -3.57
N VAL A 120 8.81 -6.82 -4.81
CA VAL A 120 7.84 -5.80 -5.25
C VAL A 120 6.44 -6.38 -5.24
N CYS A 121 5.53 -5.74 -4.50
CA CYS A 121 4.13 -6.14 -4.39
C CYS A 121 3.20 -5.00 -4.84
N ALA A 122 2.22 -5.32 -5.67
CA ALA A 122 1.14 -4.38 -6.00
C ALA A 122 0.05 -4.40 -4.92
N ASN A 123 -0.48 -3.23 -4.56
CA ASN A 123 -1.73 -3.06 -3.84
C ASN A 123 -2.69 -2.26 -4.70
N THR A 124 -3.47 -2.99 -5.50
CA THR A 124 -4.41 -2.44 -6.48
C THR A 124 -5.50 -1.59 -5.83
N MET A 125 -5.96 -1.93 -4.63
CA MET A 125 -6.96 -1.14 -3.91
C MET A 125 -6.46 0.25 -3.52
N GLN A 126 -5.17 0.37 -3.20
CA GLN A 126 -4.55 1.64 -2.81
C GLN A 126 -3.87 2.35 -3.98
N ASN A 127 -3.86 1.73 -5.16
CA ASN A 127 -3.10 2.16 -6.34
C ASN A 127 -1.63 2.47 -6.01
N ILE A 128 -0.95 1.53 -5.32
CA ILE A 128 0.46 1.64 -4.96
C ILE A 128 1.22 0.34 -5.25
N PHE A 129 2.54 0.46 -5.33
CA PHE A 129 3.47 -0.65 -5.15
C PHE A 129 4.19 -0.52 -3.81
N VAL A 130 4.54 -1.65 -3.22
CA VAL A 130 5.37 -1.73 -2.03
C VAL A 130 6.57 -2.59 -2.34
N ILE A 131 7.75 -2.02 -2.13
CA ILE A 131 9.04 -2.69 -2.29
C ILE A 131 9.55 -3.03 -0.91
N SER A 132 9.91 -4.29 -0.70
CA SER A 132 10.46 -4.82 0.55
C SER A 132 11.87 -5.28 0.29
N THR A 133 12.85 -4.59 0.87
CA THR A 133 14.28 -4.83 0.65
C THR A 133 15.03 -4.97 1.97
N PRO A 134 15.97 -5.92 2.12
CA PRO A 134 16.85 -5.97 3.29
C PRO A 134 17.94 -4.88 3.24
N SER A 135 18.19 -4.27 2.08
CA SER A 135 19.24 -3.28 1.85
C SER A 135 18.74 -1.85 2.04
N GLU A 136 19.33 -1.12 2.99
CA GLU A 136 19.07 0.31 3.17
C GLU A 136 19.49 1.12 1.93
N SER A 137 20.58 0.71 1.27
CA SER A 137 21.07 1.34 0.05
C SER A 137 20.03 1.23 -1.08
N ASN A 138 19.45 0.04 -1.28
CA ASN A 138 18.40 -0.18 -2.27
C ASN A 138 17.15 0.63 -1.93
N ALA A 139 16.73 0.62 -0.65
CA ALA A 139 15.58 1.42 -0.19
C ALA A 139 15.75 2.91 -0.52
N ASN A 140 16.94 3.45 -0.28
CA ASN A 140 17.29 4.83 -0.62
C ASN A 140 17.33 5.08 -2.13
N ALA A 141 17.81 4.13 -2.93
CA ALA A 141 17.79 4.22 -4.38
C ALA A 141 16.36 4.27 -4.93
N TYR A 142 15.49 3.36 -4.50
CA TYR A 142 14.07 3.39 -4.85
C TYR A 142 13.37 4.68 -4.42
N CYS A 143 13.67 5.19 -3.23
CA CYS A 143 13.07 6.42 -2.70
C CYS A 143 13.42 7.66 -3.54
N LYS A 144 14.52 7.63 -4.30
CA LYS A 144 14.93 8.73 -5.18
C LYS A 144 14.27 8.68 -6.56
N VAL A 145 13.59 7.59 -6.91
CA VAL A 145 12.90 7.48 -8.20
C VAL A 145 11.68 8.38 -8.22
N GLN A 146 11.64 9.28 -9.20
CA GLN A 146 10.53 10.21 -9.41
C GLN A 146 9.74 9.89 -10.67
N GLU A 147 10.30 9.08 -11.58
CA GLU A 147 9.73 8.81 -12.89
C GLU A 147 10.12 7.40 -13.34
N ILE A 148 9.22 6.74 -14.05
CA ILE A 148 9.45 5.44 -14.68
C ILE A 148 8.98 5.49 -16.13
N PHE A 149 9.56 4.63 -16.98
CA PHE A 149 9.15 4.48 -18.37
C PHE A 149 8.39 3.17 -18.54
N LEU A 150 7.16 3.22 -19.06
CA LEU A 150 6.32 2.06 -19.36
C LEU A 150 5.80 2.19 -20.79
N ALA A 151 6.01 1.18 -21.64
CA ALA A 151 5.55 1.16 -23.03
C ALA A 151 5.88 2.49 -23.78
N ASP A 152 7.11 2.96 -23.60
CA ASP A 152 7.64 4.22 -24.17
C ASP A 152 6.99 5.52 -23.66
N GLU A 153 6.11 5.44 -22.66
CA GLU A 153 5.53 6.59 -21.98
C GLU A 153 6.19 6.84 -20.62
N LYS A 154 6.36 8.13 -20.29
CA LYS A 154 6.94 8.57 -19.03
C LYS A 154 5.85 8.78 -18.00
N HIS A 155 5.94 8.10 -16.87
CA HIS A 155 5.01 8.25 -15.75
C HIS A 155 5.72 8.78 -14.52
N SER A 156 5.21 9.88 -13.96
CA SER A 156 5.68 10.39 -12.67
C SER A 156 5.21 9.49 -11.52
N ILE A 157 6.08 9.30 -10.54
CA ILE A 157 5.81 8.53 -9.32
C ILE A 157 6.30 9.30 -8.09
N SER A 158 5.76 8.94 -6.93
CA SER A 158 6.27 9.37 -5.63
C SER A 158 6.68 8.15 -4.82
N ALA A 159 7.94 8.11 -4.39
CA ALA A 159 8.47 7.02 -3.58
C ALA A 159 8.87 7.53 -2.19
N TYR A 160 8.52 6.78 -1.15
CA TYR A 160 8.94 7.10 0.22
C TYR A 160 9.13 5.84 1.06
N ILE A 161 10.15 5.88 1.92
CA ILE A 161 10.41 4.83 2.91
C ILE A 161 9.37 4.95 4.02
N THR A 162 8.76 3.82 4.38
CA THR A 162 7.86 3.72 5.52
C THR A 162 8.63 3.38 6.78
N PRO A 163 8.16 3.83 7.95
CA PRO A 163 8.75 3.44 9.21
C PRO A 163 8.87 1.91 9.35
N PRO A 164 9.94 1.42 10.02
CA PRO A 164 10.09 0.00 10.33
C PRO A 164 8.83 -0.60 10.98
N GLY A 165 8.61 -1.90 10.77
CA GLY A 165 7.39 -2.58 11.24
C GLY A 165 7.20 -2.58 12.76
N ASN A 166 8.27 -2.39 13.52
CA ASN A 166 8.30 -2.32 14.98
C ASN A 166 8.10 -0.91 15.53
N THR A 167 7.39 -0.04 14.82
CA THR A 167 7.18 1.36 15.21
C THR A 167 5.70 1.67 15.44
N CYS A 168 5.43 2.67 16.28
CA CYS A 168 4.07 3.14 16.54
C CYS A 168 3.98 4.66 16.43
N ARG A 169 2.78 5.16 16.12
CA ARG A 169 2.51 6.59 15.94
C ARG A 169 1.62 7.10 17.06
N GLY A 170 2.10 8.08 17.80
CA GLY A 170 1.35 8.84 18.78
C GLY A 170 0.92 10.20 18.26
N VAL A 171 -0.14 10.76 18.85
CA VAL A 171 -0.65 12.11 18.63
C VAL A 171 -0.53 12.88 19.93
N VAL A 172 0.15 14.02 19.85
CA VAL A 172 0.36 14.95 20.96
C VAL A 172 -0.24 16.30 20.55
N ARG A 173 -1.04 16.91 21.41
CA ARG A 173 -1.74 18.18 21.13
C ARG A 173 -1.23 19.28 22.06
N GLY A 174 -1.44 20.54 21.66
CA GLY A 174 -1.04 21.71 22.45
C GLY A 174 0.44 22.08 22.31
N ILE A 175 1.06 21.74 21.17
CA ILE A 175 2.44 22.12 20.86
C ILE A 175 2.42 23.44 20.08
N ASN A 176 3.24 24.41 20.49
CA ASN A 176 3.44 25.62 19.71
C ASN A 176 4.17 25.28 18.39
N THR A 177 3.52 25.55 17.26
CA THR A 177 4.02 25.26 15.91
C THR A 177 4.92 26.34 15.31
N ASP A 178 5.07 27.47 15.98
CA ASP A 178 5.92 28.59 15.52
C ASP A 178 7.42 28.25 15.56
N LEU A 179 7.77 27.14 16.21
CA LEU A 179 9.13 26.63 16.28
C LEU A 179 9.56 25.97 14.97
N ALA A 180 10.84 26.14 14.61
CA ALA A 180 11.44 25.43 13.48
C ALA A 180 11.39 23.90 13.68
N LYS A 181 11.29 23.13 12.58
CA LYS A 181 11.20 21.65 12.61
C LYS A 181 12.29 20.96 13.48
N PRO A 182 13.58 21.36 13.44
CA PRO A 182 14.60 20.75 14.30
C PRO A 182 14.34 21.02 15.79
N ALA A 183 13.84 22.21 16.14
CA ALA A 183 13.47 22.57 17.50
C ALA A 183 12.25 21.76 17.98
N LEU A 184 11.27 21.53 17.10
CA LEU A 184 10.13 20.67 17.41
C LEU A 184 10.56 19.23 17.68
N GLN A 185 11.53 18.71 16.95
CA GLN A 185 12.06 17.36 17.17
C GLN A 185 12.78 17.25 18.52
N SER A 186 13.60 18.25 18.88
CA SER A 186 14.36 18.24 20.14
C SER A 186 13.48 18.31 21.38
N LEU A 187 12.23 18.80 21.27
CA LEU A 187 11.25 18.75 22.36
C LEU A 187 10.91 17.31 22.78
N PHE A 188 10.89 16.37 21.84
CA PHE A 188 10.49 14.98 22.08
C PHE A 188 11.68 14.03 22.31
N VAL A 189 12.87 14.38 21.81
CA VAL A 189 14.09 13.60 22.02
C VAL A 189 14.64 13.86 23.43
N THR A 190 14.27 12.99 24.37
CA THR A 190 14.70 13.03 25.78
C THR A 190 14.89 11.59 26.28
N PRO A 191 15.85 11.35 27.20
CA PRO A 191 16.04 10.03 27.81
C PRO A 191 14.79 9.46 28.52
N ARG A 192 13.79 10.30 28.83
CA ARG A 192 12.55 9.88 29.51
C ARG A 192 11.45 9.43 28.54
N ASN A 193 11.58 9.69 27.25
CA ASN A 193 10.63 9.23 26.24
C ASN A 193 11.15 7.94 25.58
N PRO A 194 10.25 7.07 25.07
CA PRO A 194 10.65 6.04 24.12
C PRO A 194 11.40 6.67 22.94
N MET A 195 12.32 5.91 22.33
CA MET A 195 13.13 6.41 21.22
C MET A 195 12.25 7.00 20.10
N VAL A 196 12.41 8.30 19.86
CA VAL A 196 11.66 9.04 18.84
C VAL A 196 12.40 8.93 17.52
N LEU A 197 11.73 8.38 16.52
CA LEU A 197 12.26 8.20 15.16
C LEU A 197 11.89 9.36 14.24
N GLY A 198 10.87 10.15 14.60
CA GLY A 198 10.47 11.31 13.82
C GLY A 198 9.27 12.04 14.42
N VAL A 199 9.15 13.31 14.06
CA VAL A 199 8.06 14.20 14.50
C VAL A 199 7.56 14.97 13.29
N ARG A 200 6.24 15.11 13.16
CA ARG A 200 5.63 15.95 12.12
C ARG A 200 4.38 16.65 12.64
N CYS A 201 4.18 17.90 12.23
CA CYS A 201 2.92 18.61 12.48
C CYS A 201 1.80 18.04 11.59
N ILE A 202 0.57 18.05 12.10
CA ILE A 202 -0.63 17.85 11.30
C ILE A 202 -1.03 19.21 10.75
N LYS A 203 -0.70 19.49 9.48
CA LYS A 203 -0.99 20.78 8.82
C LYS A 203 -0.45 21.95 9.70
N GLU A 204 -1.19 23.04 9.77
CA GLU A 204 -0.91 24.23 10.59
C GLU A 204 -1.65 24.17 11.95
N THR A 205 -1.76 22.97 12.54
CA THR A 205 -2.42 22.81 13.85
C THR A 205 -1.39 22.54 14.94
N PRO A 206 -1.70 22.87 16.22
CA PRO A 206 -0.85 22.57 17.38
C PRO A 206 -0.82 21.07 17.74
N THR A 207 -0.94 20.19 16.72
CA THR A 207 -1.00 18.74 16.85
C THR A 207 0.17 18.10 16.13
N MET A 208 0.89 17.26 16.86
CA MET A 208 2.07 16.52 16.41
C MET A 208 1.77 15.04 16.28
N ILE A 209 2.23 14.44 15.18
CA ILE A 209 2.39 13.00 15.06
C ILE A 209 3.84 12.67 15.39
N VAL A 210 4.03 11.84 16.41
CA VAL A 210 5.34 11.38 16.87
C VAL A 210 5.46 9.90 16.54
N LEU A 211 6.55 9.52 15.88
CA LEU A 211 6.90 8.15 15.57
C LEU A 211 7.86 7.63 16.64
N PHE A 212 7.45 6.57 17.34
CA PHE A 212 8.27 5.92 18.36
C PHE A 212 8.76 4.56 17.87
N ASN A 213 9.96 4.20 18.30
CA ASN A 213 10.39 2.81 18.28
C ASN A 213 9.58 2.01 19.31
N GLY A 214 9.13 0.81 18.93
CA GLY A 214 8.25 -0.05 19.71
C GLY A 214 6.80 -0.01 19.27
N MET A 215 6.03 -1.01 19.73
CA MET A 215 4.63 -1.23 19.33
C MET A 215 3.61 -0.54 20.25
N LYS A 216 4.05 0.05 21.36
CA LYS A 216 3.19 0.66 22.38
C LYS A 216 3.37 2.16 22.39
N VAL A 217 2.29 2.87 22.08
CA VAL A 217 2.26 4.34 22.22
C VAL A 217 2.27 4.68 23.73
N PRO A 218 3.16 5.57 24.19
CA PRO A 218 3.16 6.01 25.58
C PRO A 218 1.90 6.82 25.87
N ASN A 219 1.36 6.73 27.10
CA ASN A 219 0.18 7.52 27.50
C ASN A 219 0.50 9.02 27.62
N TYR A 220 1.74 9.33 27.95
CA TYR A 220 2.27 10.68 28.13
C TYR A 220 3.68 10.77 27.57
N VAL A 221 4.05 11.96 27.09
CA VAL A 221 5.38 12.27 26.60
C VAL A 221 5.91 13.50 27.32
N HIS A 222 7.20 13.48 27.65
CA HIS A 222 7.90 14.62 28.21
C HIS A 222 8.27 15.60 27.08
N CYS A 223 7.75 16.82 27.17
CA CYS A 223 8.04 17.96 26.31
C CYS A 223 8.45 19.12 27.24
N ARG A 224 9.74 19.19 27.59
CA ARG A 224 10.26 20.02 28.70
C ARG A 224 9.64 21.43 28.75
N PRO A 225 9.21 21.92 29.94
CA PRO A 225 9.08 21.22 31.23
C PRO A 225 7.81 20.36 31.37
N ASN A 226 6.94 20.38 30.35
CA ASN A 226 5.59 19.83 30.41
C ASN A 226 5.55 18.32 30.14
N MET A 227 4.50 17.69 30.64
CA MET A 227 4.12 16.33 30.28
C MET A 227 2.79 16.39 29.53
N LEU A 228 2.79 15.95 28.28
CA LEU A 228 1.64 16.06 27.41
C LEU A 228 1.04 14.69 27.14
N ARG A 229 -0.29 14.65 27.08
CA ARG A 229 -1.02 13.42 26.74
C ARG A 229 -0.66 12.99 25.32
N CYS A 230 -0.34 11.71 25.18
CA CYS A 230 -0.08 11.08 23.90
C CYS A 230 -1.15 10.00 23.65
N THR A 231 -1.73 10.01 22.46
CA THR A 231 -2.81 9.10 22.09
C THR A 231 -2.46 8.35 20.81
N LEU A 232 -2.96 7.13 20.64
CA LEU A 232 -2.72 6.37 19.42
C LEU A 232 -3.20 7.13 18.18
N TYR A 233 -2.33 7.28 17.18
CA TYR A 233 -2.71 7.83 15.88
C TYR A 233 -3.65 6.84 15.18
N LYS A 234 -4.93 7.18 15.12
CA LYS A 234 -5.91 6.49 14.28
C LYS A 234 -5.96 7.20 12.94
N ARG A 235 -5.61 6.50 11.86
CA ARG A 235 -5.81 7.02 10.50
C ARG A 235 -7.32 7.19 10.30
N GLN A 236 -7.78 8.43 10.10
CA GLN A 236 -9.14 8.65 9.60
C GLN A 236 -9.20 8.00 8.22
N ILE A 237 -10.12 7.06 8.08
CA ILE A 237 -10.54 6.53 6.79
C ILE A 237 -11.72 7.43 6.44
N ASP A 238 -11.57 8.27 5.42
CA ASP A 238 -12.67 9.09 4.94
C ASP A 238 -13.79 8.12 4.51
N SER A 239 -14.94 8.25 5.17
CA SER A 239 -16.15 7.45 5.00
C SER A 239 -17.10 8.11 4.02
#